data_AF-A0A931ZWV5-F1
#
_entry.id   AF-A0A931ZWV5-F1
#
_cell.length_a   1.000
_cell.length_b   1.000
_cell.length_c   1.000
_cell.angle_alpha   90.00
_cell.angle_beta   90.00
_cell.angle_gamma   90.00
#
_symmetry.space_group_name_H-M   'P 1'
#
loop_
_entity.id
_entity.type
_entity.pdbx_description
1 polymer ?
#
loop_
_entity_poly.entity_id
_entity_poly.type
_entity_poly.pdbx_seq_one_letter_code
_entity_poly.pdbx_strand_id
1 'polypeptide(L)'
;MTQAQWIKRVVKPLAFVASLGPFAWLVRDIVTGNLGANPVERITHFTGLTALTFLMITLSITPARKLLGLSPLIQLRRMLGLYAFFYAVLHFTIYGLDRTLFEGTGLSLGSIIEDVSKRPYITVGFTAFLILCALAATSTNGMVKRLGGKRWQRLHQ
;
A
#
# COMPACT_ATOMS: atom_id res chain seq x y z
N MET A 1 20.17 -19.00 17.20
CA MET A 1 19.78 -18.07 16.10
C MET A 1 19.58 -16.69 16.73
N THR A 2 20.22 -15.63 16.24
CA THR A 2 20.04 -14.28 16.83
C THR A 2 18.64 -13.74 16.52
N GLN A 3 18.13 -12.80 17.32
CA GLN A 3 16.82 -12.16 17.05
C GLN A 3 16.73 -11.58 15.63
N ALA A 4 17.82 -11.01 15.12
CA ALA A 4 17.89 -10.48 13.76
C ALA A 4 17.82 -11.58 12.69
N GLN A 5 18.47 -12.73 12.91
CA GLN A 5 18.40 -13.88 12.01
C GLN A 5 16.99 -14.50 12.00
N TRP A 6 16.34 -14.58 13.16
CA TRP A 6 14.95 -15.06 13.27
C TRP A 6 13.96 -14.17 12.51
N ILE A 7 14.02 -12.86 12.71
CA ILE A 7 13.17 -11.93 11.95
C ILE A 7 13.42 -12.06 10.44
N LYS A 8 14.69 -12.15 10.02
CA LYS A 8 15.03 -12.23 8.59
C LYS A 8 14.60 -13.55 7.94
N ARG A 9 14.77 -14.69 8.63
CA ARG A 9 14.57 -16.02 8.04
C ARG A 9 13.17 -16.59 8.24
N VAL A 10 12.45 -16.15 9.27
CA VAL A 10 11.14 -16.72 9.63
C VAL A 10 10.06 -15.65 9.51
N VAL A 11 10.14 -14.58 10.29
CA VAL A 11 9.08 -13.56 10.36
C VAL A 11 8.87 -12.87 9.02
N LYS A 12 9.96 -12.49 8.34
CA LYS A 12 9.86 -11.73 7.10
C LYS A 12 9.22 -12.54 5.96
N PRO A 13 9.61 -13.80 5.67
CA PRO A 13 8.89 -14.64 4.71
C PRO A 13 7.43 -14.90 5.10
N LEU A 14 7.15 -15.16 6.37
CA LEU A 14 5.78 -15.36 6.84
C LEU A 14 4.93 -14.10 6.64
N ALA A 15 5.45 -12.94 7.01
CA ALA A 15 4.78 -11.66 6.81
C ALA A 15 4.60 -11.35 5.32
N PHE A 16 5.53 -11.72 4.45
CA PHE A 16 5.37 -11.61 3.00
C PHE A 16 4.17 -12.43 2.51
N VAL A 17 4.12 -13.71 2.84
CA VAL A 17 3.01 -14.60 2.43
C VAL A 17 1.69 -14.13 3.03
N ALA A 18 1.67 -13.80 4.33
CA ALA A 18 0.48 -13.27 4.99
C ALA A 18 -0.02 -11.98 4.35
N SER A 19 0.89 -11.14 3.84
CA SER A 19 0.51 -9.88 3.17
C SER A 19 -0.18 -10.08 1.82
N LEU A 20 -0.08 -11.28 1.22
CA LEU A 20 -0.87 -11.67 0.05
C LEU A 20 -2.26 -12.21 0.41
N GLY A 21 -2.51 -12.50 1.68
CA GLY A 21 -3.78 -13.04 2.17
C GLY A 21 -5.02 -12.22 1.77
N PRO A 22 -5.04 -10.88 1.98
CA PRO A 22 -6.16 -10.05 1.57
C PRO A 22 -6.41 -10.10 0.06
N PHE A 23 -5.36 -10.11 -0.76
CA PHE A 23 -5.49 -10.25 -2.21
C PHE A 23 -6.07 -11.61 -2.61
N ALA A 24 -5.57 -12.71 -2.02
CA ALA A 24 -6.11 -14.05 -2.28
C ALA A 24 -7.58 -14.17 -1.86
N TRP A 25 -7.96 -13.55 -0.73
CA TRP A 25 -9.34 -13.51 -0.28
C TRP A 25 -10.23 -12.73 -1.25
N LEU A 26 -9.78 -11.55 -1.72
CA LEU A 26 -10.49 -10.77 -2.73
C LEU A 26 -10.70 -11.56 -4.02
N VAL A 27 -9.67 -12.24 -4.53
CA VAL A 27 -9.76 -13.08 -5.73
C VAL A 27 -10.76 -14.21 -5.54
N ARG A 28 -10.75 -14.88 -4.38
CA ARG A 28 -11.75 -15.89 -4.05
C ARG A 28 -13.17 -15.31 -4.09
N ASP A 29 -13.40 -14.18 -3.45
CA ASP A 29 -14.73 -13.55 -3.40
C ASP A 29 -15.20 -13.12 -4.80
N ILE A 30 -14.29 -12.66 -5.68
CA ILE A 30 -14.59 -12.37 -7.09
C ILE A 30 -15.02 -13.65 -7.83
N VAL A 31 -14.23 -14.71 -7.76
CA VAL A 31 -14.49 -15.96 -8.51
C VAL A 31 -15.73 -16.69 -8.00
N THR A 32 -16.03 -16.60 -6.71
CA THR A 32 -17.21 -17.23 -6.10
C THR A 32 -18.46 -16.36 -6.16
N GLY A 33 -18.38 -15.15 -6.70
CA GLY A 33 -19.51 -14.21 -6.76
C GLY A 33 -19.96 -13.68 -5.40
N ASN A 34 -19.12 -13.82 -4.35
CA ASN A 34 -19.45 -13.43 -2.98
C ASN A 34 -19.17 -11.94 -2.70
N LEU A 35 -19.46 -11.07 -3.67
CA LEU A 35 -19.20 -9.62 -3.58
C LEU A 35 -20.42 -8.80 -3.14
N GLY A 36 -21.60 -9.42 -3.03
CA GLY A 36 -22.84 -8.74 -2.64
C GLY A 36 -23.45 -7.91 -3.77
N ALA A 37 -24.35 -6.99 -3.42
CA ALA A 37 -25.18 -6.25 -4.36
C ALA A 37 -24.42 -5.20 -5.20
N ASN A 38 -23.37 -4.59 -4.63
CA ASN A 38 -22.51 -3.64 -5.33
C ASN A 38 -21.05 -4.13 -5.33
N PRO A 39 -20.65 -4.96 -6.31
CA PRO A 39 -19.33 -5.58 -6.34
C PRO A 39 -18.19 -4.56 -6.43
N VAL A 40 -18.33 -3.54 -7.27
CA VAL A 40 -17.25 -2.57 -7.52
C VAL A 40 -16.98 -1.72 -6.28
N GLU A 41 -18.04 -1.27 -5.60
CA GLU A 41 -17.94 -0.57 -4.32
C GLU A 41 -17.21 -1.43 -3.28
N ARG A 42 -17.62 -2.71 -3.12
CA ARG A 42 -16.99 -3.61 -2.15
C ARG A 42 -15.49 -3.80 -2.42
N ILE A 43 -15.10 -4.03 -3.68
CA ILE A 43 -13.69 -4.21 -4.05
C ILE A 43 -12.91 -2.90 -3.81
N THR A 44 -13.48 -1.75 -4.19
CA THR A 44 -12.85 -0.43 -3.98
C THR A 44 -12.61 -0.14 -2.51
N HIS A 45 -13.62 -0.33 -1.66
CA HIS A 45 -13.50 -0.13 -0.21
C HIS A 45 -12.52 -1.11 0.43
N PHE A 46 -12.59 -2.40 0.05
CA PHE A 46 -11.71 -3.43 0.60
C PHE A 46 -10.23 -3.14 0.28
N THR A 47 -9.92 -2.81 -0.96
CA THR A 47 -8.54 -2.51 -1.39
C THR A 47 -8.02 -1.22 -0.77
N GLY A 48 -8.87 -0.19 -0.64
CA GLY A 48 -8.52 1.05 0.05
C GLY A 48 -8.24 0.84 1.54
N LEU A 49 -9.11 0.11 2.25
CA LEU A 49 -8.90 -0.23 3.66
C LEU A 49 -7.63 -1.07 3.86
N THR A 50 -7.38 -2.02 2.96
CA THR A 50 -6.19 -2.86 3.01
C THR A 50 -4.92 -2.02 2.81
N ALA A 51 -4.90 -1.11 1.83
CA ALA A 51 -3.79 -0.19 1.60
C ALA A 51 -3.50 0.69 2.83
N LEU A 52 -4.55 1.29 3.43
CA LEU A 52 -4.43 2.08 4.66
C LEU A 52 -3.93 1.25 5.84
N THR A 53 -4.40 0.01 5.98
CA THR A 53 -3.96 -0.91 7.03
C THR A 53 -2.46 -1.18 6.92
N PHE A 54 -1.96 -1.51 5.71
CA PHE A 54 -0.52 -1.70 5.51
C PHE A 54 0.30 -0.43 5.72
N LEU A 55 -0.23 0.73 5.33
CA LEU A 55 0.40 2.01 5.60
C LEU A 55 0.55 2.24 7.11
N MET A 56 -0.54 2.07 7.87
CA MET A 56 -0.53 2.23 9.33
C MET A 56 0.41 1.23 10.01
N ILE A 57 0.42 -0.03 9.58
CA ILE A 57 1.37 -1.03 10.08
C ILE A 57 2.82 -0.60 9.79
N THR A 58 3.09 -0.12 8.58
CA THR A 58 4.43 0.34 8.17
C THR A 58 4.91 1.53 9.00
N LEU A 59 4.04 2.52 9.23
CA LEU A 59 4.33 3.68 10.06
C LEU A 59 4.54 3.29 11.53
N SER A 60 3.81 2.27 12.00
CA SER A 60 3.89 1.75 13.36
C SER A 60 5.19 0.99 13.67
N ILE A 61 5.96 0.56 12.66
CA ILE A 61 7.24 -0.14 12.89
C ILE A 61 8.23 0.72 13.67
N THR A 62 8.32 2.02 13.37
CA THR A 62 9.26 2.92 14.05
C THR A 62 8.95 3.08 15.54
N PRO A 63 7.71 3.42 15.97
CA PRO A 63 7.37 3.47 17.39
C PRO A 63 7.44 2.09 18.05
N ALA A 64 6.97 1.02 17.40
CA ALA A 64 7.05 -0.34 17.96
C ALA A 64 8.50 -0.77 18.24
N ARG A 65 9.42 -0.45 17.32
CA ARG A 65 10.87 -0.69 17.51
C ARG A 65 11.41 0.04 18.74
N LYS A 66 10.99 1.29 18.98
CA LYS A 66 11.43 2.11 20.11
C LYS A 66 10.86 1.60 21.43
N LEU A 67 9.57 1.26 21.46
CA LEU A 67 8.88 0.81 22.68
C LEU A 67 9.29 -0.61 23.11
N LEU A 68 9.46 -1.52 22.15
CA LEU A 68 9.78 -2.93 22.42
C LEU A 68 11.30 -3.22 22.46
N GLY A 69 12.15 -2.24 22.12
CA GLY A 69 13.60 -2.44 21.99
C GLY A 69 14.02 -3.37 20.83
N LEU A 70 13.08 -3.85 20.02
CA LEU A 70 13.32 -4.82 18.95
C LEU A 70 13.87 -4.17 17.67
N SER A 71 15.13 -3.74 17.71
CA SER A 71 15.84 -3.13 16.57
C SER A 71 15.65 -3.86 15.23
N PRO A 72 15.64 -5.21 15.15
CA PRO A 72 15.51 -5.89 13.86
C PRO A 72 14.14 -5.76 13.19
N LEU A 73 13.09 -5.27 13.87
CA LEU A 73 11.76 -5.00 13.27
C LEU A 73 11.83 -4.05 12.07
N ILE A 74 12.84 -3.16 12.04
CA ILE A 74 13.03 -2.22 10.94
C ILE A 74 13.22 -2.92 9.58
N GLN A 75 13.64 -4.18 9.57
CA GLN A 75 13.81 -4.99 8.36
C GLN A 75 12.48 -5.27 7.62
N LEU A 76 11.34 -5.12 8.29
CA LEU A 76 10.01 -5.30 7.73
C LEU A 76 9.48 -4.02 7.07
N ARG A 77 9.98 -2.83 7.44
CA ARG A 77 9.41 -1.54 7.04
C ARG A 77 9.29 -1.37 5.53
N ARG A 78 10.39 -1.61 4.82
CA ARG A 78 10.40 -1.49 3.34
C ARG A 78 9.45 -2.49 2.68
N MET A 79 9.36 -3.71 3.20
CA MET A 79 8.50 -4.74 2.62
C MET A 79 7.02 -4.40 2.79
N LEU A 80 6.60 -4.04 4.01
CA LEU A 80 5.22 -3.68 4.29
C LEU A 80 4.80 -2.37 3.60
N GLY A 81 5.72 -1.41 3.46
CA GLY A 81 5.48 -0.19 2.68
C GLY A 81 5.25 -0.46 1.20
N LEU A 82 5.95 -1.44 0.62
CA LEU A 82 5.71 -1.87 -0.75
C LEU A 82 4.35 -2.59 -0.90
N TYR A 83 3.89 -3.33 0.12
CA TYR A 83 2.53 -3.87 0.12
C TYR A 83 1.46 -2.78 0.24
N ALA A 84 1.67 -1.75 1.08
CA ALA A 84 0.80 -0.59 1.13
C ALA A 84 0.67 0.06 -0.26
N PHE A 85 1.79 0.24 -0.95
CA PHE A 85 1.81 0.75 -2.31
C PHE A 85 1.12 -0.18 -3.32
N PHE A 86 1.36 -1.49 -3.25
CA PHE A 86 0.69 -2.48 -4.11
C PHE A 86 -0.84 -2.40 -4.00
N TYR A 87 -1.39 -2.40 -2.78
CA TYR A 87 -2.82 -2.29 -2.56
C TYR A 87 -3.36 -0.91 -2.93
N ALA A 88 -2.57 0.15 -2.77
CA ALA A 88 -2.95 1.49 -3.24
C ALA A 88 -3.04 1.54 -4.77
N VAL A 89 -2.07 0.98 -5.50
CA VAL A 89 -2.14 0.86 -6.97
C VAL A 89 -3.39 0.08 -7.36
N LEU A 90 -3.65 -1.06 -6.72
CA LEU A 90 -4.85 -1.85 -6.99
C LEU A 90 -6.13 -1.02 -6.77
N HIS A 91 -6.24 -0.29 -5.66
CA HIS A 91 -7.36 0.58 -5.34
C HIS A 91 -7.58 1.67 -6.42
N PHE A 92 -6.53 2.37 -6.83
CA PHE A 92 -6.61 3.40 -7.87
C PHE A 92 -6.90 2.82 -9.26
N THR A 93 -6.40 1.61 -9.56
CA THR A 93 -6.74 0.90 -10.80
C THR A 93 -8.22 0.55 -10.83
N ILE A 94 -8.78 0.03 -9.74
CA ILE A 94 -10.22 -0.29 -9.66
C ILE A 94 -11.05 0.98 -9.80
N TYR A 95 -10.68 2.07 -9.12
CA TYR A 95 -11.34 3.37 -9.29
C TYR A 95 -11.34 3.83 -10.76
N GLY A 96 -10.21 3.71 -11.46
CA GLY A 96 -10.12 4.08 -12.87
C GLY A 96 -10.93 3.16 -13.79
N LEU A 97 -10.97 1.86 -13.48
CA LEU A 97 -11.79 0.88 -14.19
C LEU A 97 -13.28 1.14 -13.99
N ASP A 98 -13.70 1.50 -12.78
CA ASP A 98 -15.08 1.88 -12.46
C ASP A 98 -15.54 3.04 -13.36
N ARG A 99 -14.72 4.10 -13.42
CA ARG A 99 -14.98 5.28 -14.25
C ARG A 99 -15.00 5.02 -15.75
N THR A 100 -14.13 4.14 -16.23
CA THR A 100 -14.02 3.85 -17.67
C THR A 100 -15.08 2.87 -18.15
N LEU A 101 -15.35 1.81 -17.38
CA LEU A 101 -16.17 0.69 -17.82
C LEU A 101 -17.63 0.78 -17.35
N PHE A 102 -17.90 1.36 -16.18
CA PHE A 102 -19.23 1.37 -15.58
C PHE A 102 -19.91 2.74 -15.67
N GLU A 103 -19.19 3.82 -15.36
CA GLU A 103 -19.75 5.18 -15.50
C GLU A 103 -19.69 5.72 -16.93
N GLY A 104 -18.79 5.19 -17.78
CA GLY A 104 -18.62 5.63 -19.16
C GLY A 104 -18.03 7.04 -19.32
N THR A 105 -17.56 7.65 -18.23
CA THR A 105 -16.98 9.00 -18.22
C THR A 105 -15.53 9.02 -18.74
N GLY A 106 -14.88 7.86 -18.77
CA GLY A 106 -13.50 7.69 -19.21
C GLY A 106 -12.48 8.17 -18.17
N LEU A 107 -11.22 7.75 -18.32
CA LEU A 107 -10.13 8.17 -17.42
C LEU A 107 -9.52 9.48 -17.93
N SER A 108 -10.17 10.61 -17.66
CA SER A 108 -9.63 11.93 -18.00
C SER A 108 -8.96 12.58 -16.78
N LEU A 109 -7.82 13.25 -16.99
CA LEU A 109 -7.18 14.06 -15.94
C LEU A 109 -8.15 15.10 -15.37
N GLY A 110 -9.02 15.67 -16.21
CA GLY A 110 -10.07 16.61 -15.77
C GLY A 110 -11.04 16.00 -14.75
N SER A 111 -11.55 14.80 -15.01
CA SER A 111 -12.47 14.10 -14.10
C SER A 111 -11.82 13.79 -12.74
N ILE A 112 -10.57 13.31 -12.75
CA ILE A 112 -9.83 13.04 -11.51
C ILE A 112 -9.64 14.33 -10.70
N ILE A 113 -9.26 15.43 -11.37
CA ILE A 113 -9.09 16.74 -10.72
C ILE A 113 -10.41 17.24 -10.14
N GLU A 114 -11.51 17.06 -10.86
CA GLU A 114 -12.85 17.46 -10.41
C GLU A 114 -13.26 16.70 -9.14
N ASP A 115 -13.07 15.38 -9.09
CA ASP A 115 -13.34 14.58 -7.89
C ASP A 115 -12.44 14.96 -6.72
N VAL A 116 -11.15 15.10 -6.98
CA VAL A 116 -10.15 15.52 -5.99
C VAL A 116 -10.49 16.91 -5.43
N SER A 117 -11.10 17.78 -6.22
CA SER A 117 -11.51 19.13 -5.79
C SER A 117 -12.84 19.13 -5.03
N LYS A 118 -13.79 18.28 -5.43
CA LYS A 118 -15.14 18.23 -4.85
C LYS A 118 -15.23 17.39 -3.57
N ARG A 119 -14.31 16.43 -3.36
CA ARG A 119 -14.39 15.44 -2.28
C ARG A 119 -13.10 15.43 -1.46
N PRO A 120 -13.09 16.06 -0.27
CA PRO A 120 -11.88 16.18 0.56
C PRO A 120 -11.19 14.85 0.90
N TYR A 121 -11.95 13.77 1.09
CA TYR A 121 -11.39 12.45 1.37
C TYR A 121 -10.62 11.86 0.18
N ILE A 122 -11.04 12.16 -1.05
CA ILE A 122 -10.32 11.75 -2.28
C ILE A 122 -9.02 12.53 -2.40
N THR A 123 -9.03 13.82 -2.05
CA THR A 123 -7.80 14.64 -2.03
C THR A 123 -6.74 14.01 -1.13
N VAL A 124 -7.10 13.66 0.10
CA VAL A 124 -6.17 13.05 1.06
C VAL A 124 -5.62 11.72 0.53
N GLY A 125 -6.50 10.86 0.00
CA GLY A 125 -6.10 9.57 -0.58
C GLY A 125 -5.17 9.72 -1.77
N PHE A 126 -5.46 10.66 -2.68
CA PHE A 126 -4.66 10.94 -3.86
C PHE A 126 -3.29 11.53 -3.50
N THR A 127 -3.23 12.49 -2.57
CA THR A 127 -1.95 13.02 -2.08
C THR A 127 -1.11 11.93 -1.42
N ALA A 128 -1.72 11.08 -0.58
CA ALA A 128 -1.02 9.96 0.03
C ALA A 128 -0.48 8.98 -1.03
N PHE A 129 -1.24 8.72 -2.09
CA PHE A 129 -0.81 7.88 -3.21
C PHE A 129 0.39 8.47 -3.95
N LEU A 130 0.40 9.77 -4.25
CA LEU A 130 1.54 10.44 -4.87
C LEU A 130 2.82 10.33 -4.03
N ILE A 131 2.69 10.50 -2.71
CA ILE A 131 3.81 10.30 -1.78
C ILE A 131 4.29 8.84 -1.83
N LEU A 132 3.36 7.87 -1.80
CA LEU A 132 3.70 6.45 -1.90
C LEU A 132 4.40 6.10 -3.22
N CYS A 133 3.98 6.68 -4.34
CA CYS A 133 4.65 6.53 -5.64
C CYS A 133 6.12 6.98 -5.56
N ALA A 134 6.38 8.15 -4.98
CA ALA A 134 7.74 8.67 -4.83
C ALA A 134 8.60 7.78 -3.91
N LEU A 135 8.04 7.31 -2.80
CA LEU A 135 8.71 6.38 -1.87
C LEU A 135 8.98 5.01 -2.52
N ALA A 136 8.02 4.47 -3.27
CA ALA A 136 8.17 3.20 -3.97
C ALA A 136 9.24 3.28 -5.06
N ALA A 137 9.25 4.35 -5.87
CA ALA A 137 10.26 4.59 -6.90
C ALA A 137 11.68 4.67 -6.30
N THR A 138 11.81 5.23 -5.10
CA THR A 138 13.08 5.35 -4.37
C THR A 138 13.40 4.17 -3.46
N SER A 139 12.55 3.14 -3.46
CA SER A 139 12.72 1.91 -2.69
C SER A 139 13.45 0.80 -3.45
N THR A 140 14.18 1.09 -4.54
CA THR A 140 15.04 0.10 -5.23
C THR A 140 16.48 0.17 -4.73
N ASN A 141 17.24 -0.93 -4.81
CA ASN A 141 18.64 -0.94 -4.35
C ASN A 141 19.50 0.06 -5.15
N GLY A 142 19.22 0.21 -6.44
CA GLY A 142 19.88 1.21 -7.29
C GLY A 142 19.63 2.64 -6.84
N MET A 143 18.37 2.99 -6.51
CA MET A 143 18.03 4.33 -6.02
C MET A 143 18.59 4.63 -4.64
N VAL A 144 18.64 3.64 -3.74
CA VAL A 144 19.32 3.78 -2.44
C VAL A 144 20.81 4.11 -2.63
N LYS A 145 21.48 3.40 -3.57
CA LYS A 145 22.89 3.67 -3.91
C LYS A 145 23.06 5.05 -4.57
N ARG A 146 22.17 5.45 -5.47
CA ARG A 146 22.22 6.73 -6.20
C ARG A 146 21.98 7.95 -5.30
N LEU A 147 21.01 7.88 -4.39
CA LEU A 147 20.67 8.98 -3.48
C LEU A 147 21.66 9.09 -2.31
N GLY A 148 22.31 7.98 -1.95
CA GLY A 148 23.11 7.86 -0.76
C GLY A 148 22.24 7.68 0.50
N GLY A 149 22.75 6.90 1.46
CA GLY A 149 21.97 6.46 2.63
C GLY A 149 21.34 7.60 3.44
N LYS A 150 22.04 8.73 3.61
CA LYS A 150 21.53 9.88 4.38
C LYS A 150 20.32 10.56 3.73
N ARG A 151 20.37 10.84 2.41
CA ARG A 151 19.25 11.49 1.70
C ARG A 151 18.07 10.54 1.56
N TRP A 152 18.33 9.26 1.28
CA TRP A 152 17.31 8.22 1.24
C TRP A 152 16.58 8.08 2.57
N GLN A 153 17.31 8.07 3.69
CA GLN A 153 16.70 8.01 5.02
C GLN A 153 15.80 9.21 5.30
N ARG A 154 16.22 10.44 4.97
CA ARG A 154 15.38 11.64 5.13
C ARG A 154 14.08 11.57 4.34
N LEU A 155 14.14 11.06 3.11
CA LEU A 155 12.94 10.90 2.28
C LEU A 155 11.96 9.88 2.86
N HIS A 156 12.48 8.83 3.52
CA HIS A 156 11.68 7.77 4.13
C HIS A 156 11.46 7.98 5.63
N GLN A 157 11.43 9.22 6.12
CA GLN A 157 11.07 9.49 7.52
C GLN A 157 9.56 9.47 7.69
#